data_AF-A0A9P6PJT3-F1
#
_entry.id   AF-A0A9P6PJT3-F1
#
_cell.length_a   1.000
_cell.length_b   1.000
_cell.length_c   1.000
_cell.angle_alpha   90.00
_cell.angle_beta   90.00
_cell.angle_gamma   90.00
#
_symmetry.space_group_name_H-M   'P 1'
#
loop_
_entity.id
_entity.type
_entity.pdbx_description
1 polymer ?
#
loop_
_entity_poly.entity_id
_entity_poly.type
_entity_poly.pdbx_seq_one_letter_code
_entity_poly.pdbx_strand_id
1 'polypeptide(L)'
;MISTLYRFPTAEGLSHLVVADPHNTATPPHLQVDSIHGSHAINGSVINPSLFATKGILDFDNLVCDFDETITDHDTTSSFDKLASQIRCAEHEKPDMSWQEILQAYLDDLDKVDCSDLCHLNQPSGETSTENNHEEQHQQQGHNDNLHHPQPQQSSTQPQSAKHHLLDPKVRELKCHIDGRKFTPEPELPVSKLPSLQPWIHSQVRKRAVEKVSLDRVYGSGNLIGLTRAQIRQYGREQIRLRPGMVELLRAFAKEQDRKEAENKRRRELWIVSVNWSQDLIRGAMDQVFGSEEATQRHLPDSNLISSNLLFSAACHEELMKRRKSSAAATTKGHASEDQDMQQKQDDQEEPLSTTILRSSSEPTEYLSNGMVKVSCLTGTDKLHAFQKIQRDYTAKHDLVATDTKWAYIGDSSTDLGCLVEADVGIIVGKSKSLLTECVRSGVRVIDLLEQDGSPANKA
;
A
#
# COMPACT_ATOMS: atom_id res chain seq x y z
N MET A 1 0.97 19.05 16.56
CA MET A 1 1.70 19.60 15.41
C MET A 1 0.90 19.30 14.16
N ILE A 2 0.83 20.21 13.19
CA ILE A 2 0.13 19.95 11.93
C ILE A 2 1.13 19.33 10.97
N SER A 3 0.92 18.08 10.56
CA SER A 3 1.74 17.47 9.52
C SER A 3 1.49 18.16 8.19
N THR A 4 2.57 18.45 7.47
CA THR A 4 2.53 19.10 6.16
C THR A 4 3.10 18.14 5.12
N LEU A 5 2.34 17.92 4.05
CA LEU A 5 2.73 17.13 2.88
C LEU A 5 2.96 18.06 1.68
N TYR A 6 3.86 17.67 0.80
CA TYR A 6 4.18 18.40 -0.42
C TYR A 6 3.62 17.68 -1.62
N ARG A 7 2.88 18.37 -2.49
CA ARG A 7 2.27 17.74 -3.67
C ARG A 7 2.89 18.25 -4.96
N PHE A 8 3.34 17.31 -5.79
CA PHE A 8 3.64 17.54 -7.20
C PHE A 8 2.47 17.03 -8.05
N PRO A 9 1.79 17.88 -8.82
CA PRO A 9 0.66 17.45 -9.65
C PRO A 9 1.01 16.42 -10.73
N THR A 10 2.29 16.36 -11.11
CA THR A 10 2.92 15.52 -12.13
C THR A 10 4.22 14.96 -11.54
N ALA A 11 4.73 13.84 -12.07
CA ALA A 11 6.01 13.32 -11.59
C ALA A 11 7.20 14.15 -12.13
N GLU A 12 7.01 14.80 -13.28
CA GLU A 12 7.98 15.65 -13.96
C GLU A 12 8.50 16.76 -13.04
N GLY A 13 7.63 17.33 -12.19
CA GLY A 13 8.03 18.31 -11.19
C GLY A 13 9.06 17.81 -10.17
N LEU A 14 9.19 16.49 -9.96
CA LEU A 14 10.21 15.91 -9.08
C LEU A 14 11.63 16.05 -9.62
N SER A 15 11.80 16.21 -10.95
CA SER A 15 13.10 16.46 -11.56
C SER A 15 13.76 17.73 -10.99
N HIS A 16 12.96 18.73 -10.61
CA HIS A 16 13.44 19.95 -9.97
C HIS A 16 14.08 19.71 -8.60
N LEU A 17 13.73 18.62 -7.92
CA LEU A 17 14.35 18.24 -6.64
C LEU A 17 15.77 17.69 -6.81
N VAL A 18 16.15 17.32 -8.03
CA VAL A 18 17.40 16.66 -8.38
C VAL A 18 18.42 17.64 -8.95
N VAL A 19 17.97 18.71 -9.63
CA VAL A 19 18.85 19.72 -10.24
C VAL A 19 19.41 20.65 -9.17
N ALA A 20 20.35 20.15 -8.40
CA ALA A 20 21.34 20.98 -7.72
C ALA A 20 22.56 21.00 -8.63
N ASP A 21 22.66 21.99 -9.54
CA ASP A 21 23.98 22.40 -10.00
C ASP A 21 24.57 23.25 -8.86
N PRO A 22 25.53 22.71 -8.07
CA PRO A 22 26.12 23.46 -6.97
C PRO A 22 26.86 24.71 -7.43
N HIS A 23 27.11 24.88 -8.74
CA HIS A 23 27.75 26.04 -9.33
C HIS A 23 26.75 27.04 -9.94
N ASN A 24 25.49 26.67 -10.12
CA ASN A 24 24.47 27.58 -10.63
C ASN A 24 23.69 28.25 -9.50
N THR A 25 24.27 29.32 -8.95
CA THR A 25 23.66 30.15 -7.89
C THR A 25 22.43 30.95 -8.37
N ALA A 26 22.12 30.93 -9.68
CA ALA A 26 21.05 31.74 -10.27
C ALA A 26 19.68 31.05 -10.36
N THR A 27 19.59 29.75 -10.07
CA THR A 27 18.33 28.99 -10.12
C THR A 27 17.96 28.49 -8.72
N PRO A 28 16.86 28.96 -8.10
CA PRO A 28 16.31 28.29 -6.94
C PRO A 28 15.27 27.25 -7.40
N PRO A 29 15.54 25.94 -7.23
CA PRO A 29 14.46 24.99 -7.03
C PRO A 29 14.78 24.13 -5.81
N HIS A 30 15.24 24.75 -4.73
CA HIS A 30 15.30 24.02 -3.48
C HIS A 30 13.90 23.96 -2.90
N LEU A 31 13.43 22.75 -2.62
CA LEU A 31 12.37 22.55 -1.65
C LEU A 31 12.84 23.23 -0.34
N GLN A 32 12.44 24.48 -0.12
CA GLN A 32 12.60 25.13 1.17
C GLN A 32 11.59 24.46 2.10
N VAL A 33 12.02 23.34 2.67
CA VAL A 33 11.31 22.70 3.78
C VAL A 33 11.55 23.59 4.98
N ASP A 34 10.70 24.61 5.15
CA ASP A 34 10.81 25.66 6.18
C ASP A 34 10.89 25.11 7.62
N SER A 35 10.57 23.83 7.83
CA SER A 35 11.18 23.02 8.87
C SER A 35 10.79 21.57 8.64
N ILE A 36 11.76 20.67 8.76
CA ILE A 36 11.47 19.24 8.91
C ILE A 36 10.94 19.08 10.34
N HIS A 37 9.61 19.17 10.51
CA HIS A 37 8.89 19.02 11.79
C HIS A 37 9.30 19.97 12.94
N GLY A 38 9.80 21.17 12.64
CA GLY A 38 10.22 22.16 13.63
C GLY A 38 9.08 23.09 14.04
N SER A 39 8.36 22.74 15.11
CA SER A 39 7.58 23.63 15.98
C SER A 39 7.34 25.06 15.45
N HIS A 40 6.25 25.28 14.70
CA HIS A 40 5.72 26.63 14.53
C HIS A 40 5.17 27.09 15.89
N ALA A 41 5.93 27.93 16.60
CA ALA A 41 5.39 28.69 17.70
C ALA A 41 4.36 29.67 17.13
N ILE A 42 3.08 29.39 17.35
CA ILE A 42 1.96 30.30 17.06
C ILE A 42 2.01 31.41 18.11
N ASN A 43 2.98 32.32 18.01
CA ASN A 43 3.07 33.54 18.83
C ASN A 43 3.90 34.60 18.10
N GLY A 44 3.36 35.11 16.99
CA GLY A 44 3.58 36.47 16.48
C GLY A 44 5.01 36.92 16.12
N SER A 45 6.02 36.07 16.26
CA SER A 45 7.41 36.42 15.99
C SER A 45 7.74 36.04 14.57
N VAL A 46 7.98 37.03 13.71
CA VAL A 46 8.49 36.85 12.35
C VAL A 46 9.85 36.19 12.45
N ILE A 47 9.90 34.87 12.25
CA ILE A 47 11.17 34.14 12.17
C ILE A 47 11.84 34.56 10.87
N ASN A 48 13.06 35.07 10.99
CA ASN A 48 13.87 35.54 9.87
C ASN A 48 14.13 34.35 8.91
N PRO A 49 13.74 34.43 7.62
CA PRO A 49 13.93 33.36 6.64
C PRO A 49 15.37 32.94 6.34
N SER A 50 16.37 33.59 6.94
CA SER A 50 17.76 33.54 6.51
C SER A 50 18.57 32.34 7.03
N LEU A 51 17.93 31.30 7.58
CA LEU A 51 18.62 30.12 8.14
C LEU A 51 17.93 28.79 7.77
N PHE A 52 17.10 28.79 6.74
CA PHE A 52 16.45 27.57 6.23
C PHE A 52 17.38 26.88 5.23
N ALA A 53 18.03 25.81 5.70
CA ALA A 53 18.87 24.95 4.88
C ALA A 53 18.01 24.31 3.79
N THR A 54 18.23 24.76 2.57
CA THR A 54 17.70 24.25 1.31
C THR A 54 18.23 22.84 1.05
N LYS A 55 17.71 21.84 1.75
CA LYS A 55 18.11 20.45 1.56
C LYS A 55 17.40 19.87 0.33
N GLY A 56 18.17 19.30 -0.58
CA GLY A 56 17.62 18.56 -1.71
C GLY A 56 16.98 17.25 -1.25
N ILE A 57 16.15 16.63 -2.08
CA ILE A 57 15.65 15.26 -1.79
C ILE A 57 16.82 14.25 -1.73
N LEU A 58 17.91 14.57 -2.39
CA LEU A 58 19.18 13.88 -2.28
C LEU A 58 19.93 14.20 -0.98
N ASP A 59 19.32 14.80 0.05
CA ASP A 59 19.93 14.93 1.37
C ASP A 59 19.44 13.87 2.37
N PHE A 60 18.29 13.26 2.11
CA PHE A 60 17.68 12.25 2.98
C PHE A 60 18.53 10.97 3.04
N ASP A 61 18.56 10.31 4.19
CA ASP A 61 19.29 9.05 4.35
C ASP A 61 18.60 7.90 3.65
N ASN A 62 17.27 7.94 3.64
CA ASN A 62 16.42 6.88 3.11
C ASN A 62 15.30 7.48 2.28
N LEU A 63 15.13 6.94 1.08
CA LEU A 63 14.02 7.23 0.18
C LEU A 63 13.11 6.01 0.13
N VAL A 64 11.84 6.19 0.45
CA VAL A 64 10.83 5.13 0.38
C VAL A 64 9.77 5.55 -0.63
N CYS A 65 9.38 4.64 -1.51
CA CYS A 65 8.35 4.90 -2.52
C CYS A 65 7.27 3.81 -2.48
N ASP A 66 6.04 4.20 -2.78
CA ASP A 66 5.11 3.26 -3.40
C ASP A 66 5.52 2.97 -4.85
N PHE A 67 4.94 1.94 -5.45
CA PHE A 67 5.22 1.54 -6.82
C PHE A 67 4.13 1.94 -7.81
N ASP A 68 2.93 1.36 -7.68
CA ASP A 68 1.81 1.56 -8.60
C ASP A 68 1.34 3.02 -8.55
N GLU A 69 1.21 3.66 -9.72
CA GLU A 69 0.81 5.07 -9.90
C GLU A 69 1.69 6.12 -9.17
N THR A 70 2.66 5.70 -8.37
CA THR A 70 3.73 6.55 -7.86
C THR A 70 4.92 6.52 -8.80
N ILE A 71 5.53 5.35 -9.01
CA ILE A 71 6.66 5.12 -9.93
C ILE A 71 6.14 4.84 -11.35
N THR A 72 5.06 4.06 -11.47
CA THR A 72 4.45 3.73 -12.76
C THR A 72 3.46 4.80 -13.21
N ASP A 73 3.23 4.91 -14.52
CA ASP A 73 2.23 5.86 -15.05
C ASP A 73 0.78 5.35 -14.91
N HIS A 74 0.57 4.07 -14.58
CA HIS A 74 -0.73 3.44 -14.34
C HIS A 74 -0.65 2.30 -13.31
N ASP A 75 -1.81 1.92 -12.75
CA ASP A 75 -1.99 0.72 -11.90
C ASP A 75 -1.59 -0.56 -12.65
N THR A 76 -0.68 -1.35 -12.08
CA THR A 76 -0.17 -2.57 -12.72
C THR A 76 -0.93 -3.85 -12.35
N THR A 77 -2.00 -3.78 -11.56
CA THR A 77 -2.85 -4.94 -11.22
C THR A 77 -3.41 -5.59 -12.49
N SER A 78 -3.92 -4.80 -13.43
CA SER A 78 -4.42 -5.31 -14.72
C SER A 78 -3.34 -5.88 -15.64
N SER A 79 -2.07 -5.56 -15.39
CA SER A 79 -0.95 -6.06 -16.18
C SER A 79 -0.73 -7.56 -15.96
N PHE A 80 -1.13 -8.10 -14.80
CA PHE A 80 -1.08 -9.54 -14.57
C PHE A 80 -2.07 -10.33 -15.42
N ASP A 81 -3.27 -9.80 -15.65
CA ASP A 81 -4.25 -10.42 -16.53
C ASP A 81 -3.72 -10.49 -17.96
N LYS A 82 -3.17 -9.38 -18.47
CA LYS A 82 -2.54 -9.32 -19.78
C LYS A 82 -1.38 -10.31 -19.88
N LEU A 83 -0.47 -10.31 -18.91
CA LEU A 83 0.65 -11.24 -18.84
C LEU A 83 0.17 -12.70 -18.85
N ALA A 84 -0.76 -13.03 -17.96
CA ALA A 84 -1.33 -14.37 -17.86
C ALA A 84 -2.00 -14.79 -19.17
N SER A 85 -2.79 -13.92 -19.80
CA SER A 85 -3.46 -14.23 -21.06
C SER A 85 -2.49 -14.44 -22.23
N GLN A 86 -1.35 -13.72 -22.26
CA GLN A 86 -0.34 -13.82 -23.31
C GLN A 86 0.54 -15.06 -23.18
N ILE A 87 0.91 -15.40 -21.94
CA ILE A 87 1.88 -16.46 -21.67
C ILE A 87 1.23 -17.81 -21.45
N ARG A 88 -0.04 -17.84 -21.02
CA ARG A 88 -0.74 -19.08 -20.75
C ARG A 88 -0.67 -19.99 -21.98
N CYS A 89 0.10 -21.07 -21.82
CA CYS A 89 0.20 -22.11 -22.84
C CYS A 89 -1.20 -22.61 -23.19
N ALA A 90 -1.42 -22.96 -24.46
CA ALA A 90 -2.67 -23.58 -24.92
C ALA A 90 -3.06 -24.83 -24.11
N GLU A 91 -2.08 -25.45 -23.43
CA GLU A 91 -2.26 -26.60 -22.54
C GLU A 91 -2.88 -26.28 -21.17
N HIS A 92 -2.92 -25.01 -20.76
CA HIS A 92 -3.57 -24.62 -19.51
C HIS A 92 -5.06 -24.37 -19.72
N GLU A 93 -5.87 -25.00 -18.87
CA GLU A 93 -7.32 -24.76 -18.82
C GLU A 93 -7.62 -23.26 -18.64
N LYS A 94 -8.76 -22.85 -19.22
CA LYS A 94 -9.31 -21.51 -19.00
C LYS A 94 -9.51 -21.28 -17.50
N PRO A 95 -9.31 -20.05 -17.00
CA PRO A 95 -9.53 -19.76 -15.59
C PRO A 95 -11.02 -19.95 -15.26
N ASP A 96 -11.31 -20.37 -14.03
CA ASP A 96 -12.70 -20.59 -13.58
C ASP A 96 -13.48 -19.28 -13.46
N MET A 97 -12.76 -18.16 -13.35
CA MET A 97 -13.30 -16.81 -13.28
C MET A 97 -12.38 -15.87 -14.07
N SER A 98 -12.95 -15.04 -14.92
CA SER A 98 -12.20 -14.02 -15.64
C SER A 98 -11.73 -12.91 -14.69
N TRP A 99 -10.70 -12.17 -15.08
CA TRP A 99 -10.21 -11.04 -14.29
C TRP A 99 -11.27 -9.96 -14.08
N GLN A 100 -12.11 -9.73 -15.10
CA GLN A 100 -13.21 -8.76 -15.02
C GLN A 100 -14.26 -9.18 -13.98
N GLU A 101 -14.58 -10.47 -13.89
CA GLU A 101 -15.51 -10.99 -12.88
C GLU A 101 -14.92 -10.87 -11.47
N ILE A 102 -13.62 -11.13 -11.30
CA ILE A 102 -12.92 -10.93 -10.01
C ILE A 102 -12.97 -9.45 -9.60
N LEU A 103 -12.66 -8.54 -10.53
CA LEU A 103 -12.68 -7.10 -10.27
C LEU A 103 -14.10 -6.63 -9.92
N GLN A 104 -15.12 -7.09 -10.63
CA GLN A 104 -16.50 -6.74 -10.32
C GLN A 104 -16.89 -7.22 -8.91
N ALA A 105 -16.56 -8.47 -8.56
CA ALA A 105 -16.83 -9.00 -7.24
C ALA A 105 -16.09 -8.24 -6.13
N TYR A 106 -14.87 -7.76 -6.40
CA TYR A 106 -14.13 -6.88 -5.49
C TYR A 106 -14.84 -5.54 -5.26
N LEU A 107 -15.30 -4.89 -6.32
CA LEU A 107 -16.04 -3.63 -6.23
C LEU A 107 -17.36 -3.81 -5.46
N ASP A 108 -18.10 -4.89 -5.75
CA ASP A 108 -19.33 -5.22 -5.03
C ASP A 108 -19.08 -5.42 -3.52
N ASP A 109 -17.94 -6.00 -3.15
CA ASP A 109 -17.55 -6.16 -1.74
C ASP A 109 -17.09 -4.85 -1.09
N LEU A 110 -16.41 -3.98 -1.82
CA LEU A 110 -16.07 -2.65 -1.34
C LEU A 110 -17.34 -1.83 -1.03
N ASP A 111 -18.32 -1.84 -1.93
CA ASP A 111 -19.57 -1.11 -1.77
C ASP A 111 -20.35 -1.58 -0.53
N LYS A 112 -20.37 -2.90 -0.26
CA LYS A 112 -20.96 -3.48 0.95
C LYS A 112 -20.31 -2.99 2.24
N VAL A 113 -19.01 -2.68 2.18
CA VAL A 113 -18.23 -2.21 3.34
C VAL A 113 -18.29 -0.68 3.50
N ASP A 114 -18.56 0.06 2.43
CA ASP A 114 -18.64 1.54 2.47
C ASP A 114 -20.04 2.04 2.89
N CYS A 115 -21.10 1.37 2.44
CA CYS A 115 -22.49 1.83 2.61
C CYS A 115 -23.09 1.65 4.03
N SER A 116 -22.60 0.72 4.85
CA SER A 116 -23.26 0.38 6.12
C SER A 116 -22.94 1.33 7.29
N ASP A 117 -21.87 2.13 7.22
CA ASP A 117 -21.22 2.64 8.44
C ASP A 117 -21.06 4.17 8.56
N LEU A 118 -21.34 4.95 7.51
CA LEU A 118 -21.32 6.42 7.63
C LEU A 118 -22.48 6.98 8.49
N CYS A 119 -23.50 6.15 8.74
CA CYS A 119 -24.72 6.58 9.43
C CYS A 119 -24.57 6.65 10.95
N HIS A 120 -23.62 5.91 11.56
CA HIS A 120 -23.55 5.76 13.01
C HIS A 120 -22.44 6.56 13.70
N LEU A 121 -21.37 6.94 12.99
CA LEU A 121 -20.24 7.68 13.58
C LEU A 121 -20.45 9.20 13.66
N ASN A 122 -21.45 9.73 12.94
CA ASN A 122 -21.80 11.16 12.94
C ASN A 122 -23.06 11.48 13.75
N GLN A 123 -23.70 10.51 14.41
CA GLN A 123 -24.78 10.85 15.33
C GLN A 123 -24.16 11.41 16.62
N PRO A 124 -24.44 12.68 16.97
CA PRO A 124 -24.00 13.21 18.24
C PRO A 124 -24.57 12.31 19.33
N SER A 125 -23.70 11.86 20.22
CA SER A 125 -24.01 10.97 21.35
C SER A 125 -24.85 11.64 22.44
N GLY A 126 -25.72 12.58 22.06
CA GLY A 126 -26.50 13.41 22.96
C GLY A 126 -27.96 13.43 22.53
N GLU A 127 -28.69 12.39 22.93
CA GLU A 127 -30.06 12.47 23.43
C GLU A 127 -30.39 11.08 23.98
N THR A 128 -29.88 10.80 25.18
CA THR A 128 -30.55 9.84 26.06
C THR A 128 -31.97 10.35 26.25
N SER A 129 -32.92 9.75 25.54
CA SER A 129 -34.34 9.90 25.79
C SER A 129 -34.57 9.71 27.28
N THR A 130 -34.94 10.78 27.96
CA THR A 130 -35.43 10.76 29.33
C THR A 130 -36.62 9.80 29.38
N GLU A 131 -36.38 8.62 29.94
CA GLU A 131 -37.45 7.75 30.41
C GLU A 131 -38.24 8.55 31.45
N ASN A 132 -39.48 8.89 31.10
CA ASN A 132 -40.47 9.43 32.01
C ASN A 132 -40.79 8.38 33.08
N ASN A 133 -40.09 8.45 34.21
CA ASN A 133 -40.55 7.86 35.46
C ASN A 133 -41.70 8.72 36.00
N HIS A 134 -42.92 8.18 35.94
CA HIS A 134 -44.01 8.60 36.79
C HIS A 134 -43.72 8.13 38.22
N GLU A 135 -43.38 9.06 39.12
CA GLU A 135 -43.44 8.84 40.57
C GLU A 135 -44.73 9.41 41.13
N GLU A 136 -45.48 8.54 41.81
CA GLU A 136 -46.60 8.85 42.68
C GLU A 136 -46.14 9.63 43.92
N GLN A 137 -46.99 10.58 44.31
CA GLN A 137 -46.84 11.42 45.48
C GLN A 137 -46.90 10.60 46.77
N HIS A 138 -45.97 10.85 47.69
CA HIS A 138 -46.30 10.83 49.12
C HIS A 138 -45.60 11.95 49.89
N GLN A 139 -46.44 12.79 50.49
CA GLN A 139 -46.11 13.82 51.48
C GLN A 139 -45.50 13.20 52.74
N GLN A 140 -44.47 13.85 53.29
CA GLN A 140 -44.40 14.11 54.73
C GLN A 140 -43.46 15.28 55.04
N GLN A 141 -43.99 16.21 55.83
CA GLN A 141 -43.33 17.39 56.40
C GLN A 141 -42.41 17.00 57.57
N GLY A 142 -41.34 17.78 57.77
CA GLY A 142 -40.58 17.79 59.01
C GLY A 142 -39.43 18.79 59.01
N HIS A 143 -39.56 19.86 59.81
CA HIS A 143 -38.58 20.89 60.16
C HIS A 143 -37.15 20.37 60.47
N ASN A 144 -36.10 21.13 60.12
CA ASN A 144 -35.43 22.04 61.08
C ASN A 144 -34.25 22.81 60.47
N ASP A 145 -34.06 24.02 61.00
CA ASP A 145 -32.95 24.94 60.80
C ASP A 145 -31.58 24.34 61.14
N ASN A 146 -30.54 24.69 60.36
CA ASN A 146 -29.35 25.28 60.94
C ASN A 146 -28.38 25.88 59.90
N LEU A 147 -27.98 27.11 60.20
CA LEU A 147 -26.85 27.84 59.64
C LEU A 147 -25.55 27.06 59.83
N HIS A 148 -24.71 26.95 58.80
CA HIS A 148 -23.27 27.23 58.90
C HIS A 148 -22.61 27.33 57.52
N HIS A 149 -21.98 28.48 57.30
CA HIS A 149 -21.03 28.76 56.24
C HIS A 149 -19.70 28.08 56.58
N PRO A 150 -19.00 27.47 55.61
CA PRO A 150 -17.64 27.95 55.39
C PRO A 150 -17.19 27.98 53.92
N GLN A 151 -16.35 28.99 53.67
CA GLN A 151 -15.32 29.20 52.64
C GLN A 151 -15.25 28.30 51.39
N PRO A 152 -15.10 28.90 50.18
CA PRO A 152 -14.74 28.16 48.98
C PRO A 152 -13.24 27.82 49.01
N GLN A 153 -12.91 26.54 49.19
CA GLN A 153 -11.63 25.99 48.77
C GLN A 153 -11.60 25.94 47.24
N GLN A 154 -10.73 26.74 46.62
CA GLN A 154 -10.39 26.62 45.22
C GLN A 154 -9.59 25.33 45.01
N SER A 155 -10.29 24.24 44.68
CA SER A 155 -9.67 23.06 44.10
C SER A 155 -9.38 23.38 42.62
N SER A 156 -8.09 23.54 42.31
CA SER A 156 -7.59 23.49 40.94
C SER A 156 -7.77 22.07 40.41
N THR A 157 -8.94 21.77 39.86
CA THR A 157 -9.13 20.63 38.97
C THR A 157 -8.29 20.90 37.72
N GLN A 158 -7.04 20.40 37.74
CA GLN A 158 -6.32 20.14 36.50
C GLN A 158 -7.24 19.33 35.59
N PRO A 159 -7.37 19.69 34.30
CA PRO A 159 -8.10 18.86 33.36
C PRO A 159 -7.36 17.52 33.31
N GLN A 160 -7.93 16.50 33.94
CA GLN A 160 -7.51 15.13 33.75
C GLN A 160 -7.56 14.89 32.26
N SER A 161 -6.38 14.69 31.64
CA SER A 161 -6.28 14.36 30.23
C SER A 161 -7.24 13.22 29.98
N ALA A 162 -8.28 13.46 29.20
CA ALA A 162 -9.22 12.42 28.82
C ALA A 162 -8.39 11.27 28.26
N LYS A 163 -8.33 10.16 29.01
CA LYS A 163 -7.81 8.91 28.48
C LYS A 163 -8.72 8.60 27.31
N HIS A 164 -8.24 8.84 26.10
CA HIS A 164 -8.89 8.38 24.89
C HIS A 164 -9.09 6.87 25.07
N HIS A 165 -10.32 6.45 25.40
CA HIS A 165 -10.73 5.07 25.38
C HIS A 165 -10.61 4.64 23.92
N LEU A 166 -9.45 4.08 23.59
CA LEU A 166 -8.98 3.90 22.22
C LEU A 166 -9.77 2.85 21.43
N LEU A 167 -10.87 2.33 21.98
CA LEU A 167 -11.79 1.45 21.29
C LEU A 167 -13.19 1.69 21.87
N ASP A 168 -14.11 2.18 21.06
CA ASP A 168 -15.52 1.86 21.28
C ASP A 168 -15.64 0.33 21.18
N PRO A 169 -16.13 -0.37 22.22
CA PRO A 169 -16.36 -1.82 22.18
C PRO A 169 -17.12 -2.29 20.93
N LYS A 170 -17.92 -1.41 20.30
CA LYS A 170 -18.65 -1.69 19.06
C LYS A 170 -17.74 -1.86 17.83
N VAL A 171 -16.56 -1.23 17.78
CA VAL A 171 -15.61 -1.40 16.67
C VAL A 171 -14.97 -2.79 16.69
N ARG A 172 -14.79 -3.40 17.88
CA ARG A 172 -14.37 -4.81 18.00
C ARG A 172 -15.40 -5.80 17.46
N GLU A 173 -16.65 -5.38 17.30
CA GLU A 173 -17.75 -6.21 16.80
C GLU A 173 -18.09 -5.97 15.33
N LEU A 174 -17.26 -5.26 14.57
CA LEU A 174 -17.35 -5.18 13.11
C LEU A 174 -17.08 -6.58 12.50
N LYS A 175 -18.08 -7.45 12.60
CA LYS A 175 -18.19 -8.72 11.90
C LYS A 175 -18.52 -8.37 10.46
N CYS A 176 -17.49 -8.00 9.71
CA CYS A 176 -17.55 -7.98 8.26
C CYS A 176 -17.86 -9.40 7.78
N HIS A 177 -19.06 -9.62 7.25
CA HIS A 177 -19.45 -10.88 6.62
C HIS A 177 -19.28 -10.71 5.11
N ILE A 178 -18.12 -11.13 4.60
CA ILE A 178 -17.90 -11.26 3.16
C ILE A 178 -17.87 -12.76 2.87
N ASP A 179 -18.74 -13.21 1.96
CA ASP A 179 -18.88 -14.63 1.58
C ASP A 179 -19.05 -15.57 2.80
N GLY A 180 -19.79 -15.14 3.83
CA GLY A 180 -20.05 -15.92 5.04
C GLY A 180 -18.85 -16.09 5.99
N ARG A 181 -17.71 -15.47 5.70
CA ARG A 181 -16.52 -15.51 6.57
C ARG A 181 -16.56 -14.39 7.61
N LYS A 182 -16.09 -14.68 8.83
CA LYS A 182 -15.94 -13.70 9.91
C LYS A 182 -14.50 -13.21 9.99
N PHE A 183 -14.32 -11.89 10.00
CA PHE A 183 -13.03 -11.26 10.22
C PHE A 183 -13.01 -10.57 11.59
N THR A 184 -11.94 -10.80 12.35
CA THR A 184 -11.66 -10.07 13.59
C THR A 184 -10.61 -9.00 13.27
N PRO A 185 -10.85 -7.71 13.56
CA PRO A 185 -9.84 -6.67 13.40
C PRO A 185 -8.56 -7.02 14.18
N GLU A 186 -7.41 -6.84 13.55
CA GLU A 186 -6.14 -6.85 14.29
C GLU A 186 -6.12 -5.66 15.26
N PRO A 187 -5.46 -5.77 16.43
CA PRO A 187 -5.36 -4.65 17.36
C PRO A 187 -4.72 -3.43 16.68
N GLU A 188 -5.34 -2.28 16.81
CA GLU A 188 -4.85 -1.02 16.25
C GLU A 188 -3.46 -0.68 16.77
N LEU A 189 -2.56 -0.29 15.86
CA LEU A 189 -1.32 0.35 16.27
C LEU A 189 -1.58 1.82 16.56
N PRO A 190 -1.05 2.34 17.69
CA PRO A 190 -1.10 3.77 17.94
C PRO A 190 -0.24 4.49 16.90
N VAL A 191 -0.86 5.34 16.08
CA VAL A 191 -0.12 6.28 15.24
C VAL A 191 0.25 7.50 16.09
N SER A 192 1.47 7.46 16.62
CA SER A 192 1.96 8.40 17.63
C SER A 192 2.00 9.85 17.14
N LYS A 193 2.22 10.08 15.84
CA LYS A 193 2.37 11.42 15.27
C LYS A 193 1.04 12.15 15.07
N LEU A 194 -0.05 11.46 14.75
CA LEU A 194 -1.36 12.07 14.52
C LEU A 194 -2.52 11.16 14.98
N PRO A 195 -3.10 11.43 16.16
CA PRO A 195 -4.34 10.77 16.59
C PRO A 195 -5.50 10.96 15.60
N SER A 196 -5.47 12.00 14.76
CA SER A 196 -6.49 12.29 13.73
C SER A 196 -6.50 11.32 12.55
N LEU A 197 -5.55 10.38 12.46
CA LEU A 197 -5.55 9.33 11.45
C LEU A 197 -6.46 8.14 11.80
N GLN A 198 -7.09 8.13 12.98
CA GLN A 198 -7.94 7.00 13.38
C GLN A 198 -9.07 6.65 12.39
N PRO A 199 -9.83 7.61 11.83
CA PRO A 199 -10.82 7.30 10.79
C PRO A 199 -10.22 6.62 9.56
N TRP A 200 -9.01 7.03 9.16
CA TRP A 200 -8.28 6.42 8.06
C TRP A 200 -7.85 4.99 8.41
N ILE A 201 -7.31 4.76 9.60
CA ILE A 201 -6.91 3.41 10.09
C ILE A 201 -8.11 2.47 10.05
N HIS A 202 -9.25 2.88 10.62
CA HIS A 202 -10.47 2.08 10.58
C HIS A 202 -10.89 1.75 9.13
N SER A 203 -10.79 2.71 8.22
CA SER A 203 -11.08 2.47 6.80
C SER A 203 -10.14 1.44 6.18
N GLN A 204 -8.84 1.46 6.49
CA GLN A 204 -7.87 0.49 5.95
C GLN A 204 -8.09 -0.91 6.53
N VAL A 205 -8.37 -1.02 7.83
CA VAL A 205 -8.66 -2.29 8.51
C VAL A 205 -9.87 -2.99 7.88
N ARG A 206 -10.90 -2.22 7.50
CA ARG A 206 -12.07 -2.78 6.79
C ARG A 206 -11.73 -3.27 5.38
N LYS A 207 -11.00 -2.47 4.60
CA LYS A 207 -10.55 -2.86 3.25
C LYS A 207 -9.74 -4.15 3.26
N ARG A 208 -8.95 -4.42 4.31
CA ARG A 208 -8.18 -5.67 4.48
C ARG A 208 -9.01 -6.94 4.28
N ALA A 209 -10.25 -6.96 4.76
CA ALA A 209 -11.11 -8.13 4.61
C ALA A 209 -11.48 -8.36 3.13
N VAL A 210 -11.84 -7.28 2.43
CA VAL A 210 -12.14 -7.30 0.99
C VAL A 210 -10.91 -7.73 0.18
N GLU A 211 -9.73 -7.19 0.48
CA GLU A 211 -8.47 -7.56 -0.19
C GLU A 211 -8.17 -9.06 -0.05
N LYS A 212 -8.36 -9.63 1.14
CA LYS A 212 -8.12 -11.06 1.38
C LYS A 212 -9.07 -11.94 0.56
N VAL A 213 -10.35 -11.58 0.51
CA VAL A 213 -11.33 -12.34 -0.27
C VAL A 213 -11.05 -12.23 -1.77
N SER A 214 -10.67 -11.04 -2.24
CA SER A 214 -10.25 -10.82 -3.63
C SER A 214 -9.06 -11.72 -4.01
N LEU A 215 -8.02 -11.78 -3.16
CA LEU A 215 -6.87 -12.66 -3.39
C LEU A 215 -7.25 -14.15 -3.42
N ASP A 216 -8.19 -14.57 -2.58
CA ASP A 216 -8.69 -15.95 -2.62
C ASP A 216 -9.41 -16.25 -3.94
N ARG A 217 -10.13 -15.28 -4.53
CA ARG A 217 -10.73 -15.42 -5.87
C ARG A 217 -9.67 -15.46 -6.96
N VAL A 218 -8.63 -14.62 -6.88
CA VAL A 218 -7.49 -14.65 -7.81
C VAL A 218 -6.82 -16.03 -7.76
N TYR A 219 -6.53 -16.56 -6.57
CA TYR A 219 -5.96 -17.89 -6.43
C TYR A 219 -6.91 -18.98 -6.95
N GLY A 220 -8.17 -18.98 -6.51
CA GLY A 220 -9.18 -19.98 -6.87
C GLY A 220 -9.47 -20.02 -8.37
N SER A 221 -9.46 -18.87 -9.04
CA SER A 221 -9.64 -18.78 -10.50
C SER A 221 -8.50 -19.41 -11.30
N GLY A 222 -7.33 -19.57 -10.69
CA GLY A 222 -6.11 -20.03 -11.34
C GLY A 222 -5.61 -19.07 -12.43
N ASN A 223 -5.91 -17.78 -12.32
CA ASN A 223 -5.50 -16.78 -13.32
C ASN A 223 -3.97 -16.67 -13.47
N LEU A 224 -3.22 -16.83 -12.38
CA LEU A 224 -1.78 -16.60 -12.34
C LEU A 224 -0.95 -17.90 -12.32
N ILE A 225 -1.58 -19.04 -12.63
CA ILE A 225 -0.91 -20.35 -12.64
C ILE A 225 -0.04 -20.52 -13.88
N GLY A 226 1.14 -21.12 -13.70
CA GLY A 226 2.02 -21.47 -14.83
C GLY A 226 2.95 -20.34 -15.28
N LEU A 227 2.93 -19.19 -14.60
CA LEU A 227 3.89 -18.12 -14.85
C LEU A 227 5.23 -18.41 -14.18
N THR A 228 6.34 -18.15 -14.87
CA THR A 228 7.68 -18.21 -14.29
C THR A 228 8.12 -16.84 -13.77
N ARG A 229 9.10 -16.82 -12.86
CA ARG A 229 9.71 -15.56 -12.39
C ARG A 229 10.33 -14.76 -13.53
N ALA A 230 11.05 -15.44 -14.43
CA ALA A 230 11.70 -14.81 -15.57
C ALA A 230 10.70 -14.15 -16.51
N GLN A 231 9.57 -14.82 -16.78
CA GLN A 231 8.47 -14.29 -17.58
C GLN A 231 7.87 -13.02 -16.96
N ILE A 232 7.59 -13.05 -15.66
CA ILE A 232 7.02 -11.89 -14.94
C ILE A 232 8.01 -10.72 -14.94
N ARG A 233 9.30 -10.98 -14.67
CA ARG A 233 10.34 -9.95 -14.70
C ARG A 233 10.51 -9.35 -16.10
N GLN A 234 10.55 -10.20 -17.14
CA GLN A 234 10.66 -9.73 -18.52
C GLN A 234 9.48 -8.84 -18.90
N TYR A 235 8.25 -9.25 -18.54
CA TYR A 235 7.07 -8.42 -18.75
C TYR A 235 7.16 -7.09 -18.02
N GLY A 236 7.62 -7.08 -16.76
CA GLY A 236 7.92 -5.87 -16.00
C GLY A 236 8.84 -4.90 -16.75
N ARG A 237 9.89 -5.44 -17.36
CA ARG A 237 10.90 -4.68 -18.11
C ARG A 237 10.37 -4.08 -19.41
N GLU A 238 9.52 -4.81 -20.11
CA GLU A 238 9.09 -4.44 -21.46
C GLU A 238 7.77 -3.67 -21.50
N GLN A 239 6.85 -3.96 -20.57
CA GLN A 239 5.46 -3.54 -20.69
C GLN A 239 5.04 -2.52 -19.62
N ILE A 240 5.71 -2.50 -18.47
CA ILE A 240 5.37 -1.54 -17.40
C ILE A 240 6.04 -0.20 -17.70
N ARG A 241 5.23 0.83 -17.88
CA ARG A 241 5.72 2.19 -18.14
C ARG A 241 5.96 2.93 -16.84
N LEU A 242 7.10 3.59 -16.78
CA LEU A 242 7.53 4.39 -15.64
C LEU A 242 7.29 5.87 -15.91
N ARG A 243 6.97 6.64 -14.87
CA ARG A 243 6.85 8.09 -14.98
C ARG A 243 8.22 8.72 -15.21
N PRO A 244 8.42 9.54 -16.26
CA PRO A 244 9.73 10.11 -16.58
C PRO A 244 10.42 10.83 -15.40
N GLY A 245 9.69 11.70 -14.69
CA GLY A 245 10.26 12.42 -13.54
C GLY A 245 10.66 11.52 -12.37
N MET A 246 9.99 10.38 -12.16
CA MET A 246 10.42 9.37 -11.19
C MET A 246 11.67 8.62 -11.66
N VAL A 247 11.76 8.29 -12.95
CA VAL A 247 12.97 7.65 -13.51
C VAL A 247 14.19 8.56 -13.33
N GLU A 248 14.04 9.86 -13.61
CA GLU A 248 15.11 10.85 -13.41
C GLU A 248 15.53 10.95 -11.94
N LEU A 249 14.56 11.06 -11.03
CA LEU A 249 14.80 11.10 -9.59
C LEU A 249 15.56 9.87 -9.11
N LEU A 250 15.10 8.68 -9.48
CA LEU A 250 15.68 7.41 -9.02
C LEU A 250 17.08 7.17 -9.61
N ARG A 251 17.32 7.54 -10.88
CA ARG A 251 18.66 7.49 -11.49
C ARG A 251 19.64 8.42 -10.78
N ALA A 252 19.21 9.62 -10.46
CA ALA A 252 20.06 10.55 -9.72
C ALA A 252 20.34 10.09 -8.29
N PHE A 253 19.34 9.50 -7.62
CA PHE A 253 19.52 8.89 -6.31
C PHE A 253 20.54 7.74 -6.35
N ALA A 254 20.45 6.85 -7.35
CA ALA A 254 21.42 5.77 -7.54
C ALA A 254 22.84 6.28 -7.80
N LYS A 255 23.00 7.28 -8.70
CA LYS A 255 24.29 7.92 -8.96
C LYS A 255 24.91 8.54 -7.71
N GLU A 256 24.09 9.18 -6.88
CA GLU A 256 24.54 9.74 -5.61
C GLU A 256 24.92 8.67 -4.58
N GLN A 257 24.21 7.53 -4.56
CA GLN A 257 24.63 6.36 -3.75
C GLN A 257 26.01 5.86 -4.18
N ASP A 258 26.23 5.68 -5.48
CA ASP A 258 27.52 5.19 -6.01
C ASP A 258 28.66 6.16 -5.70
N ARG A 259 28.41 7.47 -5.83
CA ARG A 259 29.38 8.51 -5.45
C ARG A 259 29.75 8.42 -3.96
N LYS A 260 28.76 8.28 -3.08
CA LYS A 260 28.99 8.14 -1.63
C LYS A 260 29.76 6.86 -1.30
N GLU A 261 29.43 5.75 -1.94
CA GLU A 261 30.15 4.49 -1.75
C GLU A 261 31.62 4.61 -2.18
N ALA A 262 31.90 5.24 -3.33
CA ALA A 262 33.26 5.52 -3.78
C ALA A 262 34.05 6.44 -2.82
N GLU A 263 33.36 7.32 -2.09
CA GLU A 263 33.93 8.18 -1.04
C GLU A 263 34.04 7.50 0.33
N ASN A 264 33.74 6.20 0.43
CA ASN A 264 33.63 5.46 1.69
C ASN A 264 32.65 6.11 2.70
N LYS A 265 31.65 6.85 2.20
CA LYS A 265 30.57 7.41 3.00
C LYS A 265 29.44 6.40 3.11
N ARG A 266 28.65 6.53 4.19
CA ARG A 266 27.46 5.70 4.39
C ARG A 266 26.53 5.81 3.17
N ARG A 267 26.20 4.66 2.60
CA ARG A 267 25.26 4.54 1.50
C ARG A 267 23.85 4.87 2.00
N ARG A 268 23.09 5.58 1.17
CA ARG A 268 21.66 5.80 1.39
C ARG A 268 20.88 4.60 0.90
N GLU A 269 19.72 4.31 1.44
CA GLU A 269 18.93 3.16 0.99
C GLU A 269 17.65 3.61 0.26
N LEU A 270 17.37 2.95 -0.88
CA LEU A 270 16.08 3.03 -1.56
C LEU A 270 15.23 1.88 -1.06
N TRP A 271 13.96 2.16 -0.78
CA TRP A 271 12.97 1.16 -0.38
C TRP A 271 11.73 1.30 -1.26
N ILE A 272 11.12 0.18 -1.62
CA ILE A 272 9.78 0.14 -2.23
C ILE A 272 8.86 -0.62 -1.30
N VAL A 273 7.74 0.01 -0.93
CA VAL A 273 6.70 -0.57 -0.08
C VAL A 273 5.38 -0.50 -0.84
N SER A 274 4.91 -1.63 -1.35
CA SER A 274 3.78 -1.66 -2.28
C SER A 274 2.79 -2.78 -1.96
N VAL A 275 1.51 -2.54 -2.28
CA VAL A 275 0.44 -3.55 -2.23
C VAL A 275 0.46 -4.49 -3.45
N ASN A 276 1.36 -4.26 -4.42
CA ASN A 276 1.52 -5.10 -5.60
C ASN A 276 1.77 -6.58 -5.27
N TRP A 277 1.40 -7.47 -6.19
CA TRP A 277 1.39 -8.92 -6.01
C TRP A 277 2.64 -9.65 -6.53
N SER A 278 3.61 -8.96 -7.16
CA SER A 278 4.89 -9.60 -7.53
C SER A 278 6.10 -8.67 -7.38
N GLN A 279 7.09 -9.16 -6.62
CA GLN A 279 8.41 -8.54 -6.58
C GLN A 279 9.15 -8.65 -7.91
N ASP A 280 8.95 -9.73 -8.66
CA ASP A 280 9.62 -9.95 -9.94
C ASP A 280 9.13 -8.94 -10.99
N LEU A 281 7.84 -8.58 -10.97
CA LEU A 281 7.29 -7.54 -11.84
C LEU A 281 7.92 -6.17 -11.55
N ILE A 282 7.96 -5.79 -10.26
CA ILE A 282 8.59 -4.54 -9.81
C ILE A 282 10.06 -4.51 -10.24
N ARG A 283 10.81 -5.58 -9.99
CA ARG A 283 12.22 -5.65 -10.41
C ARG A 283 12.41 -5.51 -11.90
N GLY A 284 11.56 -6.17 -12.69
CA GLY A 284 11.56 -6.03 -14.14
C GLY A 284 11.42 -4.58 -14.57
N ALA A 285 10.44 -3.87 -14.00
CA ALA A 285 10.23 -2.46 -14.27
C ALA A 285 11.45 -1.61 -13.84
N MET A 286 12.01 -1.89 -12.66
CA MET A 286 13.18 -1.17 -12.13
C MET A 286 14.48 -1.43 -12.93
N ASP A 287 14.57 -2.53 -13.70
CA ASP A 287 15.69 -2.73 -14.64
C ASP A 287 15.76 -1.62 -15.70
N GLN A 288 14.64 -0.96 -16.03
CA GLN A 288 14.62 0.21 -16.92
C GLN A 288 15.27 1.46 -16.29
N VAL A 289 15.26 1.54 -14.95
CA VAL A 289 15.86 2.64 -14.19
C VAL A 289 17.37 2.39 -14.04
N PHE A 290 17.76 1.20 -13.59
CA PHE A 290 19.14 0.88 -13.20
C PHE A 290 19.96 0.24 -14.32
N GLY A 291 19.33 -0.17 -15.42
CA GLY A 291 19.98 -0.63 -16.65
C GLY A 291 20.25 -2.14 -16.73
N SER A 292 20.28 -2.86 -15.60
CA SER A 292 20.42 -4.33 -15.58
C SER A 292 19.82 -4.96 -14.32
N GLU A 293 19.65 -6.28 -14.33
CA GLU A 293 19.16 -7.03 -13.18
C GLU A 293 20.13 -6.96 -11.99
N GLU A 294 21.44 -7.01 -12.25
CA GLU A 294 22.48 -6.90 -11.23
C GLU A 294 22.50 -5.49 -10.61
N ALA A 295 22.33 -4.45 -11.44
CA ALA A 295 22.23 -3.08 -10.97
C ALA A 295 20.97 -2.89 -10.11
N THR A 296 19.82 -3.43 -10.54
CA THR A 296 18.59 -3.44 -9.74
C THR A 296 18.81 -4.14 -8.40
N GLN A 297 19.43 -5.32 -8.39
CA GLN A 297 19.71 -6.04 -7.14
C GLN A 297 20.64 -5.27 -6.21
N ARG A 298 21.60 -4.52 -6.77
CA ARG A 298 22.51 -3.67 -6.01
C ARG A 298 21.81 -2.45 -5.42
N HIS A 299 20.92 -1.78 -6.17
CA HIS A 299 20.22 -0.55 -5.75
C HIS A 299 18.93 -0.76 -4.97
N LEU A 300 18.28 -1.90 -5.18
CA LEU A 300 17.04 -2.33 -4.55
C LEU A 300 17.13 -3.83 -4.21
N PRO A 301 17.91 -4.21 -3.18
CA PRO A 301 18.01 -5.60 -2.76
C PRO A 301 16.68 -6.12 -2.20
N ASP A 302 16.53 -7.45 -2.09
CA ASP A 302 15.33 -8.13 -1.58
C ASP A 302 14.83 -7.61 -0.24
N SER A 303 15.78 -7.26 0.65
CA SER A 303 15.46 -6.70 1.96
C SER A 303 14.74 -5.36 1.86
N ASN A 304 14.88 -4.66 0.75
CA ASN A 304 14.40 -3.30 0.54
C ASN A 304 13.15 -3.22 -0.35
N LEU A 305 12.64 -4.37 -0.78
CA LEU A 305 11.42 -4.49 -1.58
C LEU A 305 10.34 -5.21 -0.77
N ILE A 306 9.44 -4.45 -0.14
CA ILE A 306 8.33 -4.99 0.63
C ILE A 306 7.07 -4.97 -0.24
N SER A 307 6.69 -6.14 -0.72
CA SER A 307 5.42 -6.36 -1.42
C SER A 307 4.91 -7.77 -1.18
N SER A 308 3.66 -8.00 -1.54
CA SER A 308 3.16 -9.37 -1.68
C SER A 308 3.86 -10.04 -2.87
N ASN A 309 3.97 -11.37 -2.86
CA ASN A 309 4.71 -12.08 -3.90
C ASN A 309 4.06 -13.41 -4.28
N LEU A 310 4.09 -13.76 -5.55
CA LEU A 310 3.63 -15.06 -6.02
C LEU A 310 4.48 -16.19 -5.43
N LEU A 311 3.83 -17.29 -5.10
CA LEU A 311 4.48 -18.52 -4.67
C LEU A 311 4.80 -19.39 -5.90
N PHE A 312 6.02 -19.93 -5.89
CA PHE A 312 6.55 -20.79 -6.94
C PHE A 312 6.96 -22.12 -6.32
N SER A 313 6.43 -23.23 -6.83
CA SER A 313 6.71 -24.56 -6.28
C SER A 313 6.47 -25.63 -7.33
N ALA A 314 7.49 -26.46 -7.58
CA ALA A 314 7.41 -27.58 -8.53
C ALA A 314 6.33 -28.59 -8.09
N ALA A 315 6.31 -28.95 -6.81
CA ALA A 315 5.35 -29.91 -6.25
C ALA A 315 3.90 -29.40 -6.35
N CYS A 316 3.67 -28.12 -6.02
CA CYS A 316 2.32 -27.55 -6.11
C CYS A 316 1.83 -27.47 -7.55
N HIS A 317 2.72 -27.18 -8.50
CA HIS A 317 2.36 -27.15 -9.91
C HIS A 317 1.90 -28.54 -10.39
N GLU A 318 2.66 -29.60 -10.10
CA GLU A 318 2.27 -30.97 -10.46
C GLU A 318 0.95 -31.40 -9.81
N GLU A 319 0.74 -31.08 -8.53
CA GLU A 319 -0.50 -31.43 -7.84
C GLU A 319 -1.71 -30.74 -8.45
N LEU A 320 -1.56 -29.46 -8.81
CA LEU A 320 -2.64 -28.69 -9.42
C LEU A 320 -2.98 -29.21 -10.82
N MET A 321 -1.96 -29.56 -11.62
CA MET A 321 -2.15 -30.20 -12.92
C MET A 321 -2.84 -31.57 -12.80
N LYS A 322 -2.58 -32.33 -11.72
CA LYS A 322 -3.30 -33.58 -11.42
C LYS A 322 -4.77 -33.33 -11.09
N ARG A 323 -5.09 -32.37 -10.21
CA ARG A 323 -6.47 -32.04 -9.81
C ARG A 323 -7.35 -31.61 -11.00
N ARG A 324 -6.78 -30.83 -11.93
CA ARG A 324 -7.47 -30.40 -13.15
C ARG A 324 -7.76 -31.55 -14.09
N LYS A 325 -6.77 -32.40 -14.37
CA LYS A 325 -6.97 -33.64 -15.15
C LYS A 325 -8.07 -34.53 -14.56
N SER A 326 -8.15 -34.65 -13.24
CA SER A 326 -9.22 -35.38 -12.57
C SER A 326 -10.60 -34.73 -12.72
N SER A 327 -10.68 -33.40 -12.71
CA SER A 327 -11.94 -32.65 -12.84
C SER A 327 -12.49 -32.70 -14.27
N ALA A 328 -11.63 -32.54 -15.28
CA ALA A 328 -12.02 -32.70 -16.69
C ALA A 328 -12.52 -34.12 -17.00
N ALA A 329 -11.90 -35.14 -16.41
CA ALA A 329 -12.33 -36.53 -16.56
C ALA A 329 -13.71 -36.81 -15.91
N ALA A 330 -14.05 -36.10 -14.82
CA ALA A 330 -15.35 -36.24 -14.16
C ALA A 330 -16.49 -35.64 -14.98
N THR A 331 -16.28 -34.45 -15.56
CA THR A 331 -17.29 -33.77 -16.40
C THR A 331 -17.64 -34.58 -17.65
N THR A 332 -16.68 -35.29 -18.24
CA THR A 332 -16.90 -36.07 -19.46
C THR A 332 -17.74 -37.33 -19.22
N LYS A 333 -17.75 -37.88 -17.99
CA LYS A 333 -18.51 -39.10 -17.64
C LYS A 333 -19.98 -38.84 -17.27
N GLY A 334 -20.39 -37.58 -17.08
CA GLY A 334 -21.75 -37.21 -16.67
C GLY A 334 -22.76 -36.98 -17.80
N HIS A 335 -22.38 -37.18 -19.06
CA HIS A 335 -23.25 -36.94 -20.22
C HIS A 335 -23.36 -38.12 -21.20
N ALA A 336 -22.80 -39.28 -20.84
CA ALA A 336 -22.82 -40.49 -21.66
C ALA A 336 -23.63 -41.61 -20.99
N SER A 337 -24.93 -41.37 -20.76
CA SER A 337 -25.96 -42.43 -20.66
C SER A 337 -27.32 -41.73 -20.72
N GLU A 338 -28.00 -41.71 -21.87
CA GLU A 338 -29.14 -42.61 -22.01
C GLU A 338 -29.45 -43.08 -23.44
N ASP A 339 -28.76 -42.61 -24.48
CA ASP A 339 -29.05 -43.05 -25.85
C ASP A 339 -27.77 -43.51 -26.56
N GLN A 340 -27.53 -44.83 -26.57
CA GLN A 340 -27.17 -45.59 -27.77
C GLN A 340 -26.78 -47.03 -27.40
N ASP A 341 -27.80 -47.88 -27.48
CA ASP A 341 -27.66 -49.30 -27.72
C ASP A 341 -27.34 -49.51 -29.22
N MET A 342 -26.56 -50.55 -29.51
CA MET A 342 -26.16 -51.05 -30.85
C MET A 342 -25.18 -50.20 -31.70
N GLN A 343 -23.89 -50.56 -31.69
CA GLN A 343 -23.26 -51.28 -32.81
C GLN A 343 -21.81 -51.72 -32.53
N GLN A 344 -21.50 -52.89 -33.10
CA GLN A 344 -20.34 -53.75 -32.91
C GLN A 344 -19.26 -53.52 -33.98
N LYS A 345 -18.01 -53.86 -33.60
CA LYS A 345 -16.82 -54.22 -34.45
C LYS A 345 -16.17 -53.02 -35.18
N GLN A 346 -14.85 -52.91 -35.29
CA GLN A 346 -13.82 -53.92 -35.55
C GLN A 346 -12.40 -53.36 -35.28
N ASP A 347 -11.43 -54.27 -35.23
CA ASP A 347 -9.99 -54.12 -34.97
C ASP A 347 -9.23 -53.05 -35.78
N ASP A 348 -8.25 -52.39 -35.15
CA ASP A 348 -6.83 -52.47 -35.52
C ASP A 348 -5.96 -51.73 -34.48
N GLN A 349 -5.04 -52.47 -33.87
CA GLN A 349 -4.06 -51.98 -32.89
C GLN A 349 -2.82 -51.45 -33.60
N GLU A 350 -2.65 -50.13 -33.64
CA GLU A 350 -1.33 -49.51 -33.84
C GLU A 350 -0.86 -48.92 -32.51
N GLU A 351 0.15 -49.56 -31.91
CA GLU A 351 0.88 -48.99 -30.78
C GLU A 351 1.72 -47.79 -31.24
N PRO A 352 1.57 -46.59 -30.64
CA PRO A 352 2.43 -45.46 -30.97
C PRO A 352 3.81 -45.66 -30.35
N LEU A 353 4.85 -45.58 -31.19
CA LEU A 353 6.25 -45.59 -30.80
C LEU A 353 6.52 -44.59 -29.65
N SER A 354 6.79 -45.15 -28.47
CA SER A 354 7.30 -44.45 -27.30
C SER A 354 8.69 -43.90 -27.62
N THR A 355 8.74 -42.66 -28.08
CA THR A 355 9.98 -41.93 -28.32
C THR A 355 10.48 -41.43 -26.96
N THR A 356 11.19 -42.31 -26.25
CA THR A 356 11.90 -41.96 -25.01
C THR A 356 13.06 -41.03 -25.35
N ILE A 357 12.77 -39.73 -25.41
CA ILE A 357 13.78 -38.68 -25.49
C ILE A 357 14.49 -38.64 -24.14
N LEU A 358 15.68 -39.24 -24.08
CA LEU A 358 16.67 -39.05 -23.03
C LEU A 358 17.11 -37.58 -23.02
N ARG A 359 16.36 -36.72 -22.33
CA ARG A 359 16.76 -35.35 -22.00
C ARG A 359 17.95 -35.40 -21.05
N SER A 360 19.12 -35.11 -21.58
CA SER A 360 20.38 -35.01 -20.85
C SER A 360 20.38 -33.83 -19.87
N SER A 361 20.75 -34.11 -18.62
CA SER A 361 21.43 -33.24 -17.65
C SER A 361 20.93 -31.79 -17.47
N SER A 362 20.12 -31.63 -16.42
CA SER A 362 20.19 -30.54 -15.43
C SER A 362 19.96 -29.10 -15.92
N GLU A 363 18.99 -28.87 -16.81
CA GLU A 363 18.39 -27.53 -16.81
C GLU A 363 17.65 -27.34 -15.48
N PRO A 364 17.89 -26.23 -14.76
CA PRO A 364 17.20 -25.96 -13.51
C PRO A 364 15.71 -25.94 -13.80
N THR A 365 14.96 -26.88 -13.21
CA THR A 365 13.50 -26.96 -13.34
C THR A 365 12.93 -25.60 -12.97
N GLU A 366 12.47 -24.86 -13.98
CA GLU A 366 11.97 -23.51 -13.77
C GLU A 366 10.69 -23.61 -12.93
N TYR A 367 10.71 -23.01 -11.75
CA TYR A 367 9.59 -23.09 -10.83
C TYR A 367 8.43 -22.26 -11.40
N LEU A 368 7.29 -22.92 -11.60
CA LEU A 368 6.06 -22.29 -12.06
C LEU A 368 5.24 -21.78 -10.87
N SER A 369 4.54 -20.66 -11.06
CA SER A 369 3.61 -20.13 -10.08
C SER A 369 2.44 -21.09 -9.90
N ASN A 370 2.03 -21.29 -8.65
CA ASN A 370 0.81 -22.00 -8.30
C ASN A 370 -0.41 -21.06 -8.19
N GLY A 371 -0.26 -19.77 -8.53
CA GLY A 371 -1.29 -18.75 -8.43
C GLY A 371 -1.57 -18.23 -7.01
N MET A 372 -0.94 -18.80 -5.98
CA MET A 372 -1.05 -18.27 -4.62
C MET A 372 -0.16 -17.05 -4.44
N VAL A 373 -0.67 -16.05 -3.72
CA VAL A 373 0.09 -14.87 -3.31
C VAL A 373 0.47 -15.00 -1.84
N LYS A 374 1.78 -14.98 -1.55
CA LYS A 374 2.29 -14.76 -0.20
C LYS A 374 2.07 -13.29 0.15
N VAL A 375 1.08 -13.07 1.00
CA VAL A 375 0.71 -11.74 1.46
C VAL A 375 1.78 -11.18 2.40
N SER A 376 2.34 -10.02 2.04
CA SER A 376 3.19 -9.21 2.93
C SER A 376 2.61 -7.82 3.17
N CYS A 377 1.89 -7.26 2.19
CA CYS A 377 1.31 -5.93 2.23
C CYS A 377 0.00 -5.92 1.43
N LEU A 378 -1.13 -5.55 2.04
CA LEU A 378 -2.45 -5.47 1.39
C LEU A 378 -3.09 -4.09 1.46
N THR A 379 -2.80 -3.35 2.52
CA THR A 379 -3.52 -2.13 2.88
C THR A 379 -2.57 -1.02 3.27
N GLY A 380 -3.09 0.21 3.38
CA GLY A 380 -2.28 1.34 3.86
C GLY A 380 -1.74 1.14 5.27
N THR A 381 -2.46 0.40 6.14
CA THR A 381 -1.95 0.03 7.46
C THR A 381 -0.79 -0.95 7.39
N ASP A 382 -0.76 -1.88 6.43
CA ASP A 382 0.40 -2.75 6.23
C ASP A 382 1.61 -1.97 5.73
N LYS A 383 1.40 -1.03 4.80
CA LYS A 383 2.46 -0.13 4.33
C LYS A 383 3.07 0.65 5.51
N LEU A 384 2.23 1.22 6.38
CA LEU A 384 2.68 1.95 7.56
C LEU A 384 3.47 1.04 8.53
N HIS A 385 2.98 -0.17 8.80
CA HIS A 385 3.69 -1.13 9.66
C HIS A 385 5.05 -1.52 9.08
N ALA A 386 5.09 -1.79 7.77
CA ALA A 386 6.32 -2.08 7.05
C ALA A 386 7.30 -0.90 7.14
N PHE A 387 6.84 0.33 6.92
CA PHE A 387 7.68 1.52 7.00
C PHE A 387 8.23 1.75 8.42
N GLN A 388 7.40 1.66 9.46
CA GLN A 388 7.86 1.78 10.85
C GLN A 388 8.85 0.67 11.25
N LYS A 389 8.68 -0.55 10.70
CA LYS A 389 9.64 -1.64 10.88
C LYS A 389 10.98 -1.32 10.20
N ILE A 390 10.95 -0.83 8.96
CA ILE A 390 12.14 -0.39 8.22
C ILE A 390 12.91 0.66 9.05
N GLN A 391 12.21 1.67 9.57
CA GLN A 391 12.83 2.73 10.37
C GLN A 391 13.55 2.16 11.60
N ARG A 392 12.87 1.31 12.37
CA ARG A 392 13.46 0.68 13.57
C ARG A 392 14.65 -0.20 13.25
N ASP A 393 14.51 -1.06 12.24
CA ASP A 393 15.56 -2.00 11.86
C ASP A 393 16.80 -1.27 11.31
N TYR A 394 16.60 -0.21 10.52
CA TYR A 394 17.67 0.62 9.99
C TYR A 394 18.42 1.36 11.11
N THR A 395 17.69 1.99 12.02
CA THR A 395 18.27 2.69 13.19
C THR A 395 19.07 1.71 14.06
N ALA A 396 18.55 0.51 14.31
CA ALA A 396 19.25 -0.52 15.08
C ALA A 396 20.49 -1.07 14.35
N LYS A 397 20.38 -1.36 13.05
CA LYS A 397 21.49 -1.86 12.20
C LYS A 397 22.69 -0.90 12.18
N HIS A 398 22.44 0.41 12.28
CA HIS A 398 23.47 1.44 12.16
C HIS A 398 23.83 2.15 13.49
N ASP A 399 23.30 1.66 14.62
CA ASP A 399 23.50 2.27 15.95
C ASP A 399 23.23 3.79 15.97
N LEU A 400 22.11 4.19 15.34
CA LEU A 400 21.72 5.59 15.21
C LEU A 400 20.68 5.95 16.26
N VAL A 401 20.56 7.24 16.55
CA VAL A 401 19.36 7.77 17.20
C VAL A 401 18.31 8.01 16.12
N ALA A 402 17.03 7.72 16.42
CA ALA A 402 15.94 7.89 15.46
C ALA A 402 15.87 9.32 14.86
N THR A 403 16.28 10.35 15.61
CA THR A 403 16.31 11.75 15.18
C THR A 403 17.36 12.07 14.12
N ASP A 404 18.40 11.24 14.03
CA ASP A 404 19.59 11.48 13.21
C ASP A 404 19.43 10.92 11.80
N THR A 405 18.37 10.13 11.56
CA THR A 405 18.05 9.57 10.25
C THR A 405 16.92 10.37 9.62
N LYS A 406 17.07 10.73 8.35
CA LYS A 406 16.03 11.46 7.60
C LYS A 406 15.36 10.56 6.55
N TRP A 407 14.03 10.54 6.59
CA TRP A 407 13.17 9.70 5.75
C TRP A 407 12.27 10.54 4.84
N ALA A 408 12.38 10.31 3.53
CA ALA A 408 11.40 10.78 2.57
C ALA A 408 10.48 9.62 2.16
N TYR A 409 9.17 9.86 2.10
CA TYR A 409 8.21 8.92 1.53
C TYR A 409 7.48 9.55 0.35
N ILE A 410 7.44 8.85 -0.78
CA ILE A 410 6.72 9.27 -1.99
C ILE A 410 5.56 8.31 -2.24
N GLY A 411 4.35 8.85 -2.39
CA GLY A 411 3.13 8.08 -2.67
C GLY A 411 2.12 8.90 -3.46
N ASP A 412 1.11 8.27 -4.03
CA ASP A 412 0.08 8.93 -4.85
C ASP A 412 -1.35 8.70 -4.31
N SER A 413 -1.53 7.71 -3.44
CA SER A 413 -2.83 7.19 -3.08
C SER A 413 -3.20 7.35 -1.61
N SER A 414 -4.48 7.18 -1.29
CA SER A 414 -4.94 7.17 0.12
C SER A 414 -4.32 6.03 0.93
N THR A 415 -3.79 4.97 0.31
CA THR A 415 -3.10 3.89 1.04
C THR A 415 -1.76 4.34 1.60
N ASP A 416 -1.17 5.41 1.04
CA ASP A 416 0.13 5.93 1.46
C ASP A 416 0.04 6.96 2.57
N LEU A 417 -1.17 7.43 2.92
CA LEU A 417 -1.37 8.54 3.86
C LEU A 417 -0.64 8.33 5.19
N GLY A 418 -0.73 7.11 5.75
CA GLY A 418 -0.01 6.77 6.98
C GLY A 418 1.50 6.95 6.85
N CYS A 419 2.09 6.43 5.77
CA CYS A 419 3.53 6.53 5.53
C CYS A 419 3.98 7.97 5.22
N LEU A 420 3.19 8.70 4.43
CA LEU A 420 3.42 10.10 4.08
C LEU A 420 3.48 10.99 5.33
N VAL A 421 2.57 10.77 6.28
CA VAL A 421 2.55 11.49 7.57
C VAL A 421 3.67 11.03 8.50
N GLU A 422 4.00 9.74 8.49
CA GLU A 422 5.05 9.17 9.34
C GLU A 422 6.45 9.64 8.91
N ALA A 423 6.67 9.95 7.64
CA ALA A 423 7.96 10.39 7.13
C ALA A 423 8.39 11.77 7.69
N ASP A 424 9.70 12.05 7.62
CA ASP A 424 10.21 13.40 7.88
C ASP A 424 9.71 14.36 6.80
N VAL A 425 9.64 13.88 5.56
CA VAL A 425 9.01 14.56 4.42
C VAL A 425 8.16 13.59 3.63
N GLY A 426 6.85 13.85 3.59
CA GLY A 426 5.91 13.14 2.73
C GLY A 426 5.64 13.91 1.44
N ILE A 427 5.80 13.24 0.30
CA ILE A 427 5.65 13.79 -1.03
C ILE A 427 4.51 13.06 -1.75
N ILE A 428 3.48 13.81 -2.12
CA ILE A 428 2.37 13.34 -2.93
C ILE A 428 2.71 13.56 -4.40
N VAL A 429 2.52 12.53 -5.23
CA VAL A 429 2.60 12.65 -6.69
C VAL A 429 1.22 12.46 -7.30
N GLY A 430 0.82 13.36 -8.20
CA GLY A 430 -0.46 13.29 -8.89
C GLY A 430 -1.59 14.09 -8.22
N LYS A 431 -2.83 13.76 -8.58
CA LYS A 431 -4.05 14.52 -8.25
C LYS A 431 -5.15 13.64 -7.63
N SER A 432 -4.77 12.62 -6.88
CA SER A 432 -5.71 11.67 -6.26
C SER A 432 -6.70 12.40 -5.34
N LYS A 433 -7.96 12.49 -5.78
CA LYS A 433 -9.03 13.17 -5.02
C LYS A 433 -9.26 12.50 -3.68
N SER A 434 -9.24 11.16 -3.64
CA SER A 434 -9.45 10.39 -2.42
C SER A 434 -8.36 10.67 -1.38
N LEU A 435 -7.08 10.68 -1.78
CA LEU A 435 -5.99 11.04 -0.87
C LEU A 435 -6.14 12.47 -0.33
N LEU A 436 -6.47 13.44 -1.18
CA LEU A 436 -6.64 14.83 -0.74
C LEU A 436 -7.83 15.00 0.19
N THR A 437 -8.95 14.32 -0.07
CA THR A 437 -10.10 14.29 0.84
C THR A 437 -9.71 13.69 2.20
N GLU A 438 -8.96 12.59 2.23
CA GLU A 438 -8.48 11.99 3.48
C GLU A 438 -7.49 12.90 4.21
N CYS A 439 -6.60 13.61 3.51
CA CYS A 439 -5.73 14.61 4.12
C CYS A 439 -6.54 15.70 4.85
N VAL A 440 -7.56 16.26 4.18
CA VAL A 440 -8.45 17.28 4.77
C VAL A 440 -9.19 16.72 5.99
N ARG A 441 -9.76 15.51 5.87
CA ARG A 441 -10.48 14.83 6.97
C ARG A 441 -9.57 14.58 8.18
N SER A 442 -8.30 14.27 7.96
CA SER A 442 -7.31 14.01 9.01
C SER A 442 -6.58 15.27 9.50
N GLY A 443 -6.93 16.46 8.99
CA GLY A 443 -6.29 17.73 9.38
C GLY A 443 -4.84 17.84 8.91
N VAL A 444 -4.46 17.10 7.87
CA VAL A 444 -3.14 17.14 7.24
C VAL A 444 -3.12 18.27 6.21
N ARG A 445 -2.14 19.16 6.34
CA ARG A 445 -1.95 20.26 5.38
C ARG A 445 -1.24 19.74 4.14
N VAL A 446 -1.74 20.09 2.96
CA VAL A 446 -1.07 19.81 1.69
C VAL A 446 -0.63 21.14 1.07
N ILE A 447 0.65 21.23 0.69
CA ILE A 447 1.22 22.37 -0.04
C ILE A 447 1.48 21.92 -1.48
N ASP A 448 0.80 22.59 -2.41
CA ASP A 448 1.02 22.36 -3.83
C ASP A 448 2.30 23.06 -4.27
N LEU A 449 3.24 22.26 -4.77
CA LEU A 449 4.43 22.75 -5.42
C LEU A 449 4.05 22.93 -6.88
N LEU A 450 3.71 24.17 -7.21
CA LEU A 450 3.44 24.54 -8.59
C LEU A 450 4.71 24.28 -9.41
N GLU A 451 4.54 23.66 -10.57
CA GLU A 451 5.50 23.88 -11.65
C GLU A 451 5.55 25.41 -11.81
N GLN A 452 6.73 26.00 -11.63
CA GLN A 452 6.90 27.37 -12.08
C GLN A 452 6.62 27.31 -13.57
N ASP A 453 5.41 27.71 -13.98
CA ASP A 453 5.08 27.92 -15.37
C ASP A 453 6.17 28.85 -15.88
N GLY A 454 7.15 28.30 -16.59
CA GLY A 454 8.30 29.00 -17.14
C GLY A 454 7.90 29.95 -18.27
N SER A 455 6.67 30.45 -18.26
CA SER A 455 6.14 31.40 -19.22
C SER A 455 6.05 32.80 -18.59
N PRO A 456 7.11 33.61 -18.72
CA PRO A 456 6.97 35.06 -18.74
C PRO A 456 6.29 35.57 -20.04
N ALA A 457 5.69 34.72 -20.88
CA ALA A 457 5.45 35.03 -22.30
C ALA A 457 3.98 35.23 -22.75
N ASN A 458 2.97 35.21 -21.87
CA ASN A 458 1.57 35.46 -22.28
C ASN A 458 0.85 36.54 -21.44
N LYS A 459 1.51 37.69 -21.26
CA LYS A 459 0.84 38.96 -20.98
C LYS A 459 1.28 39.99 -22.02
N ALA A 460 0.60 40.00 -23.16
CA ALA A 460 0.55 41.13 -24.08
C ALA A 460 -0.91 41.44 -24.38
#